data_AF-A0A7X9KPF0-F1
#
_entry.id   AF-A0A7X9KPF0-F1
#
_cell.length_a   1.000
_cell.length_b   1.000
_cell.length_c   1.000
_cell.angle_alpha   90.00
_cell.angle_beta   90.00
_cell.angle_gamma   90.00
#
_symmetry.space_group_name_H-M   'P 1'
#
loop_
_entity.id
_entity.type
_entity.pdbx_description
1 polymer ?
#
loop_
_entity_poly.entity_id
_entity_poly.type
_entity_poly.pdbx_seq_one_letter_code
_entity_poly.pdbx_strand_id
1 'polypeptide(L)'
;MRSKIFFVTVFSGTILMAVLLQLTGKPLITQSTPLGILNLELAATTHATQQIVNVWERNNLIPVAEIHTARDFVFLLFYSLLLFTSCQWLSKKIYHSVFLHKAG
;
A
#
# COMPACT_ATOMS: atom_id res chain seq x y z
N MET A 1 8.56 0.98 26.14
CA MET A 1 7.30 1.74 25.91
C MET A 1 7.29 2.47 24.56
N ARG A 2 8.34 3.24 24.20
CA ARG A 2 8.47 3.98 22.91
C ARG A 2 8.22 3.14 21.64
N SER A 3 8.75 1.92 21.55
CA SER A 3 8.60 1.06 20.36
C SER A 3 7.16 0.56 20.14
N LYS A 4 6.37 0.37 21.20
CA LYS A 4 4.96 -0.03 21.09
C LYS A 4 4.10 1.11 20.54
N ILE A 5 4.33 2.33 21.04
CA ILE A 5 3.63 3.53 20.55
C ILE A 5 3.97 3.75 19.08
N PHE A 6 5.25 3.67 18.71
CA PHE A 6 5.68 3.79 17.31
C PHE A 6 5.01 2.76 16.40
N PHE A 7 4.98 1.48 16.81
CA PHE A 7 4.29 0.44 16.05
C PHE A 7 2.80 0.75 15.88
N VAL A 8 2.11 1.15 16.94
CA VAL A 8 0.68 1.49 16.88
C VAL A 8 0.44 2.68 15.94
N THR A 9 1.28 3.72 15.99
CA THR A 9 1.18 4.89 15.09
C THR A 9 1.37 4.50 13.63
N VAL A 10 2.38 3.68 13.33
CA VAL A 10 2.65 3.24 11.95
C VAL A 10 1.55 2.29 11.46
N PHE A 11 1.07 1.39 12.30
CA PHE A 11 -0.03 0.48 11.97
C PHE A 11 -1.33 1.23 11.72
N SER A 12 -1.74 2.14 12.61
CA SER A 12 -2.95 2.93 12.44
C SER A 12 -2.84 3.85 11.22
N GLY A 13 -1.68 4.47 10.98
CA GLY A 13 -1.40 5.26 9.78
C GLY A 13 -1.51 4.43 8.50
N THR A 14 -1.02 3.18 8.51
CA THR A 14 -1.13 2.27 7.37
C THR A 14 -2.60 1.93 7.07
N ILE A 15 -3.38 1.59 8.10
CA ILE A 15 -4.82 1.29 7.95
C ILE A 15 -5.58 2.52 7.46
N LEU A 16 -5.32 3.70 8.04
CA LEU A 16 -5.94 4.96 7.62
C LEU A 16 -5.64 5.25 6.15
N MET A 17 -4.38 5.15 5.73
CA MET A 17 -3.98 5.38 4.34
C MET A 17 -4.60 4.35 3.40
N ALA A 18 -4.65 3.07 3.77
CA ALA A 18 -5.32 2.03 2.99
C ALA A 18 -6.81 2.35 2.76
N VAL A 19 -7.52 2.79 3.80
CA VAL A 19 -8.94 3.21 3.69
C VAL A 19 -9.07 4.44 2.79
N LEU A 20 -8.23 5.45 2.97
CA LEU A 20 -8.26 6.66 2.15
C LEU A 20 -8.03 6.35 0.67
N LEU A 21 -7.02 5.54 0.36
CA LEU A 21 -6.73 5.08 -1.00
C LEU A 21 -7.90 4.31 -1.59
N GLN A 22 -8.51 3.39 -0.82
CA GLN A 22 -9.64 2.60 -1.29
C GLN A 22 -10.85 3.49 -1.60
N LEU A 23 -11.14 4.50 -0.77
CA LEU A 23 -12.22 5.45 -1.01
C LEU A 23 -11.97 6.33 -2.23
N THR A 24 -10.76 6.88 -2.35
CA THR A 24 -10.45 7.80 -3.45
C THR A 24 -10.16 7.11 -4.78
N GLY A 25 -9.84 5.82 -4.75
CA GLY A 25 -9.64 5.00 -5.95
C GLY A 25 -10.93 4.45 -6.55
N LYS A 26 -12.06 4.49 -5.84
CA LYS A 26 -13.36 3.98 -6.33
C LYS A 26 -13.73 4.47 -7.75
N PRO A 27 -13.56 5.75 -8.10
CA PRO A 27 -13.92 6.23 -9.44
C PRO A 27 -13.10 5.60 -10.58
N LEU A 28 -11.90 5.08 -10.30
CA LEU A 28 -11.04 4.44 -11.29
C LEU A 28 -11.50 3.02 -11.65
N ILE A 29 -12.42 2.45 -10.86
CA ILE A 29 -13.03 1.15 -11.13
C ILE A 29 -14.11 1.35 -12.20
N THR A 30 -13.83 0.87 -13.41
CA THR A 30 -14.76 0.92 -14.54
C THR A 30 -14.97 -0.48 -15.12
N GLN A 31 -15.89 -0.63 -16.06
CA GLN A 31 -16.09 -1.90 -16.78
C GLN A 31 -14.80 -2.36 -17.49
N SER A 32 -13.99 -1.42 -18.00
CA SER A 32 -12.72 -1.73 -18.67
C SER A 32 -11.52 -1.78 -17.72
N THR A 33 -11.63 -1.22 -16.51
CA THR A 33 -10.57 -1.15 -15.50
C THR A 33 -11.08 -1.66 -14.14
N PRO A 34 -11.44 -2.96 -14.02
CA PRO A 34 -12.14 -3.48 -12.84
C PRO A 34 -11.29 -3.49 -11.57
N LEU A 35 -9.96 -3.41 -11.69
CA LEU A 35 -9.02 -3.34 -10.56
C LEU A 35 -8.61 -1.90 -10.22
N GLY A 36 -9.20 -0.90 -10.89
CA GLY A 36 -8.88 0.50 -10.66
C GLY A 36 -7.43 0.84 -11.00
N ILE A 37 -6.72 1.52 -10.08
CA ILE A 37 -5.32 1.91 -10.28
C ILE A 37 -4.41 0.71 -10.56
N LEU A 38 -4.72 -0.47 -9.98
CA LEU A 38 -3.91 -1.67 -10.14
C LEU A 38 -3.86 -2.14 -11.61
N ASN A 39 -4.88 -1.83 -12.43
CA ASN A 39 -4.81 -2.10 -13.86
C ASN A 39 -3.63 -1.37 -14.50
N LEU A 40 -3.36 -0.13 -14.10
CA LEU A 40 -2.25 0.68 -14.58
C LEU A 40 -0.92 0.17 -14.03
N GLU A 41 -0.84 -0.11 -12.73
CA GLU A 41 0.38 -0.57 -12.07
C GLU A 41 0.87 -1.93 -12.58
N LEU A 42 -0.06 -2.80 -12.98
CA LEU A 42 0.21 -4.13 -13.51
C LEU A 42 0.27 -4.16 -15.05
N ALA A 43 0.14 -3.01 -15.72
CA ALA A 43 0.23 -2.93 -17.17
C ALA A 43 1.67 -3.21 -17.63
N ALA A 44 1.89 -4.39 -18.22
CA ALA A 44 3.23 -4.83 -18.63
C ALA A 44 3.73 -4.19 -19.95
N THR A 45 2.88 -3.47 -20.69
CA THR A 45 3.23 -2.86 -21.98
C THR A 45 2.68 -1.44 -22.09
N THR A 46 3.39 -0.60 -22.85
CA THR A 46 2.96 0.78 -23.16
C THR A 46 1.59 0.82 -23.83
N HIS A 47 1.30 -0.16 -24.70
CA HIS A 47 -0.01 -0.29 -25.34
C HIS A 47 -1.12 -0.52 -24.30
N ALA A 48 -0.92 -1.45 -23.35
CA ALA A 48 -1.89 -1.71 -22.29
C ALA A 48 -2.11 -0.47 -21.40
N THR A 49 -1.02 0.22 -21.02
CA THR A 49 -1.09 1.49 -20.29
C THR A 49 -1.92 2.52 -21.05
N GLN A 50 -1.67 2.69 -22.35
CA GLN A 50 -2.41 3.67 -23.16
C GLN A 50 -3.91 3.33 -23.23
N GLN A 51 -4.27 2.06 -23.34
CA GLN A 51 -5.68 1.65 -23.33
C GLN A 51 -6.38 2.04 -22.03
N ILE A 52 -5.72 1.87 -20.89
CA ILE A 52 -6.24 2.24 -19.57
C ILE A 52 -6.37 3.76 -19.45
N VAL A 53 -5.33 4.50 -19.81
CA VAL A 53 -5.31 5.97 -19.78
C VAL A 53 -6.42 6.53 -20.68
N ASN A 54 -6.59 6.00 -21.89
CA ASN A 54 -7.65 6.43 -22.82
C ASN A 54 -9.06 6.18 -22.24
N VAL A 55 -9.27 5.08 -21.50
CA VAL A 55 -10.54 4.84 -20.80
C VAL A 55 -10.76 5.92 -19.74
N TRP A 56 -9.77 6.23 -18.92
CA TRP A 56 -9.91 7.24 -17.88
C TRP A 56 -10.03 8.66 -18.43
N GLU A 57 -9.33 8.98 -19.51
CA GLU A 57 -9.44 10.26 -20.20
C GLU A 57 -10.87 10.49 -20.72
N ARG A 58 -11.46 9.48 -21.41
CA ARG A 58 -12.85 9.55 -21.87
C ARG A 58 -13.88 9.73 -20.73
N ASN A 59 -13.53 9.31 -19.52
CA ASN A 59 -14.39 9.44 -18.34
C ASN A 59 -13.99 10.63 -17.43
N ASN A 60 -13.06 11.49 -17.85
CA ASN A 60 -12.53 12.61 -17.06
C ASN A 60 -11.92 12.20 -15.70
N LEU A 61 -11.31 11.01 -15.63
CA LEU A 61 -10.75 10.41 -14.42
C LEU A 61 -9.24 10.62 -14.26
N ILE A 62 -8.56 11.24 -15.23
CA ILE A 62 -7.10 11.48 -15.17
C ILE A 62 -6.69 12.24 -13.91
N PRO A 63 -7.34 13.35 -13.49
CA PRO A 63 -6.95 14.05 -12.26
C PRO A 63 -7.12 13.18 -11.00
N VAL A 64 -8.09 12.27 -11.01
CA VAL A 64 -8.29 11.31 -9.92
C VAL A 64 -7.16 10.30 -9.88
N ALA A 65 -6.74 9.77 -11.04
CA ALA A 65 -5.62 8.84 -11.14
C ALA A 65 -4.30 9.46 -10.67
N GLU A 66 -4.04 10.72 -11.03
CA GLU A 66 -2.84 11.46 -10.59
C GLU A 66 -2.78 11.64 -9.08
N ILE A 67 -3.88 12.12 -8.47
CA ILE A 67 -3.96 12.31 -7.01
C ILE A 67 -3.87 10.98 -6.28
N HIS A 68 -4.50 9.93 -6.82
CA HIS A 68 -4.47 8.59 -6.25
C HIS A 68 -3.04 8.03 -6.23
N THR A 69 -2.35 8.08 -7.39
CA THR A 69 -0.95 7.67 -7.52
C THR A 69 -0.02 8.46 -6.58
N ALA A 70 -0.23 9.77 -6.43
CA ALA A 70 0.56 10.59 -5.51
C ALA A 70 0.38 10.16 -4.05
N ARG A 71 -0.82 9.72 -3.66
CA ARG A 71 -1.11 9.22 -2.31
C ARG A 71 -0.53 7.83 -2.08
N ASP A 72 -0.40 7.01 -3.11
CA ASP A 72 0.26 5.69 -3.00
C ASP A 72 1.70 5.83 -2.50
N PHE A 73 2.43 6.87 -2.91
CA PHE A 73 3.78 7.14 -2.37
C PHE A 73 3.78 7.36 -0.85
N VAL A 74 2.77 8.04 -0.31
CA VAL A 74 2.65 8.25 1.14
C VAL A 74 2.30 6.93 1.83
N PHE A 75 1.40 6.13 1.24
CA PHE A 75 1.08 4.81 1.76
C PHE A 75 2.30 3.88 1.79
N LEU A 76 3.12 3.86 0.73
CA LEU A 76 4.35 3.07 0.66
C LEU A 76 5.31 3.37 1.82
N LEU A 77 5.39 4.62 2.27
CA LEU A 77 6.19 5.00 3.44
C LEU A 77 5.67 4.31 4.72
N PHE A 78 4.37 4.43 5.00
CA PHE A 78 3.76 3.80 6.18
C PHE A 78 3.85 2.28 6.12
N TYR A 79 3.53 1.70 4.96
CA TYR A 79 3.58 0.26 4.74
C TYR A 79 4.99 -0.32 4.93
N SER A 80 6.02 0.34 4.39
CA SER A 80 7.41 -0.10 4.53
C SER A 80 7.88 -0.03 5.99
N LEU A 81 7.52 1.03 6.73
CA LEU A 81 7.81 1.15 8.16
C LEU A 81 7.07 0.08 8.98
N LEU A 82 5.85 -0.27 8.60
CA LEU A 82 5.08 -1.34 9.25
C LEU A 82 5.79 -2.68 9.07
N LEU A 83 6.20 -3.01 7.84
CA LEU A 83 6.95 -4.25 7.58
C LEU A 83 8.26 -4.29 8.35
N PHE A 84 9.03 -3.19 8.33
CA PHE A 84 10.28 -3.10 9.07
C PHE A 84 10.10 -3.36 10.56
N THR A 85 9.13 -2.69 11.20
CA THR A 85 8.86 -2.87 12.63
C THR A 85 8.32 -4.26 12.96
N SER A 86 7.51 -4.85 12.07
CA SER A 86 7.01 -6.22 12.19
C SER A 86 8.15 -7.23 12.12
N CYS A 87 9.09 -7.07 11.20
CA CYS A 87 10.29 -7.90 11.09
C CYS A 87 11.19 -7.78 12.33
N GLN A 88 11.38 -6.57 12.88
CA GLN A 88 12.12 -6.38 14.11
C GLN A 88 11.45 -7.08 15.31
N TRP A 89 10.13 -6.97 15.42
CA TRP A 89 9.37 -7.64 16.48
C TRP A 89 9.48 -9.16 16.35
N LEU A 90 9.30 -9.70 15.14
CA LEU A 90 9.40 -11.13 14.85
C LEU A 90 10.80 -11.66 15.14
N SER A 91 11.85 -10.96 14.70
CA SER A 91 13.24 -11.31 14.95
C SER A 91 13.55 -11.41 16.45
N LYS A 92 13.12 -10.43 17.25
CA LYS A 92 13.29 -10.48 18.71
C LYS A 92 12.58 -11.67 19.35
N LYS A 93 11.38 -12.01 18.87
CA LYS A 93 10.59 -13.13 19.38
C LYS A 93 11.26 -14.47 19.05
N ILE A 94 11.74 -14.65 17.82
CA ILE A 94 12.45 -15.85 17.38
C ILE A 94 13.77 -15.99 18.14
N TYR A 95 14.56 -14.93 18.26
CA TYR A 95 15.84 -14.95 18.98
C TYR A 95 15.65 -15.37 20.43
N HIS A 96 14.65 -14.80 21.12
CA HIS A 96 14.33 -15.16 22.50
C HIS A 96 13.91 -16.63 22.65
N SER A 97 13.09 -17.17 21.75
CA SER A 97 12.64 -18.56 21.86
C SER A 97 13.75 -19.58 21.56
N VAL A 98 14.61 -19.29 20.59
CA VAL A 98 15.68 -20.20 20.18
C VAL A 98 16.85 -20.19 21.17
N PHE A 99 17.22 -19.03 21.69
CA PHE A 99 18.41 -18.90 22.55
C PHE A 99 18.15 -19.35 24.00
N LEU A 100 16.97 -19.06 24.57
CA LEU A 100 16.66 -19.48 25.95
C LEU A 100 16.31 -20.97 26.07
N HIS A 101 15.78 -21.59 25.01
CA HIS A 101 15.56 -23.05 25.01
C HIS A 101 16.87 -23.85 24.88
N LYS A 102 17.97 -23.23 24.43
CA LYS A 102 19.30 -23.86 24.40
C LYS A 102 20.12 -23.65 25.67
N ALA A 103 19.66 -22.80 26.58
CA ALA A 103 20.41 -22.39 27.77
C ALA A 103 19.86 -22.98 29.09
N GLY A 104 18.83 -23.82 29.04
CA GLY A 104 18.34 -24.64 30.16
C GLY A 104 18.43 -26.11 29.80
#